data_AF-A0A933YX02-F1
#
_entry.id   AF-A0A933YX02-F1
#
_cell.length_a   1.000
_cell.length_b   1.000
_cell.length_c   1.000
_cell.angle_alpha   90.00
_cell.angle_beta   90.00
_cell.angle_gamma   90.00
#
_symmetry.space_group_name_H-M   'P 1'
#
loop_
_entity.id
_entity.type
_entity.pdbx_description
1 polymer ?
#
loop_
_entity_poly.entity_id
_entity_poly.type
_entity_poly.pdbx_seq_one_letter_code
_entity_poly.pdbx_strand_id
1 'polypeptide(L)'
;MSQEELVLKRIEGMEAQLKQLVDASQGWQELKHDLTPIVHDAFKTLMKEFGDVEQGFQLEDVFALLKRFMRSIKNITYVLEQMENIIDLWNTIEPLLHSAVPKGIEFLDEMEQKGVFRMYKAMVEVRGKVARAYTPEDIEIMGDGFVSMLSLIKKLSTPQAREMLEKLADMMGDVDLNTCKECGPLGLVAGMSSKEARKGLGVMLEFTKSLGKLKD
;
A
#
# COMPACT_ATOMS: atom_id res chain seq x y z
N MET A 1 -13.31 74.08 -40.93
CA MET A 1 -13.77 72.97 -41.77
C MET A 1 -15.26 73.13 -41.97
N SER A 2 -15.70 73.23 -43.22
CA SER A 2 -17.12 73.37 -43.59
C SER A 2 -17.87 72.08 -43.28
N GLN A 3 -19.17 72.15 -42.99
CA GLN A 3 -20.01 70.96 -42.74
C GLN A 3 -19.96 69.97 -43.92
N GLU A 4 -19.73 70.46 -45.13
CA GLU A 4 -19.57 69.67 -46.35
C GLU A 4 -18.30 68.80 -46.33
N GLU A 5 -17.18 69.32 -45.82
CA GLU A 5 -15.93 68.55 -45.70
C GLU A 5 -16.05 67.41 -44.67
N LEU A 6 -16.84 67.64 -43.62
CA LEU A 6 -17.10 66.65 -42.57
C LEU A 6 -18.03 65.53 -43.06
N VAL A 7 -18.99 65.85 -43.93
CA VAL A 7 -19.87 64.88 -44.60
C VAL A 7 -19.08 64.06 -45.62
N LEU A 8 -18.28 64.70 -46.48
CA LEU A 8 -17.43 64.03 -47.47
C LEU A 8 -16.46 63.05 -46.80
N LYS A 9 -15.76 63.48 -45.75
CA LYS A 9 -14.83 62.62 -45.01
C LYS A 9 -15.51 61.42 -44.34
N ARG A 10 -16.77 61.58 -43.91
CA ARG A 10 -17.57 60.49 -43.33
C ARG A 10 -18.06 59.51 -44.39
N ILE A 11 -18.40 60.00 -45.58
CA ILE A 11 -18.78 59.18 -46.74
C ILE A 11 -17.56 58.38 -47.23
N GLU A 12 -16.41 59.01 -47.39
CA GLU A 12 -15.16 58.34 -47.77
C GLU A 12 -14.74 57.27 -46.74
N GLY A 13 -14.91 57.56 -45.44
CA GLY A 13 -14.67 56.60 -44.38
C GLY A 13 -15.63 55.39 -44.42
N MET A 14 -16.90 55.61 -44.78
CA MET A 14 -17.89 54.54 -44.98
C MET A 14 -17.62 53.73 -46.25
N GLU A 15 -17.16 54.38 -47.32
CA GLU A 15 -16.81 53.72 -48.59
C GLU A 15 -15.59 52.80 -48.44
N ALA A 16 -14.57 53.24 -47.69
CA ALA A 16 -13.41 52.42 -47.37
C ALA A 16 -13.77 51.16 -46.55
N GLN A 17 -14.71 51.28 -45.60
CA GLN A 17 -15.22 50.15 -44.82
C GLN A 17 -16.08 49.19 -45.66
N LEU A 18 -16.91 49.74 -46.56
CA LEU A 18 -17.70 48.94 -47.50
C LEU A 18 -16.81 48.15 -48.46
N LYS A 19 -15.71 48.75 -48.94
CA LYS A 19 -14.77 48.06 -49.82
C LYS A 19 -14.12 46.85 -49.15
N GLN A 20 -13.66 46.98 -47.90
CA GLN A 20 -13.10 45.85 -47.14
C GLN A 20 -14.14 44.73 -46.89
N LEU A 21 -15.40 45.09 -46.67
CA LEU A 21 -16.50 44.13 -46.53
C LEU A 21 -16.83 43.40 -47.83
N VAL A 22 -16.79 44.12 -48.96
CA VAL A 22 -17.00 43.55 -50.29
C VAL A 22 -15.86 42.61 -50.68
N ASP A 23 -14.61 42.99 -50.43
CA ASP A 23 -13.43 42.17 -50.73
C ASP A 23 -13.43 40.88 -49.88
N ALA A 24 -13.77 40.98 -48.59
CA ALA A 24 -13.93 39.81 -47.72
C ALA A 24 -15.09 38.89 -48.16
N SER A 25 -16.18 39.47 -48.69
CA SER A 25 -17.29 38.72 -49.25
C SER A 25 -16.90 38.01 -50.56
N GLN A 26 -16.13 38.68 -51.42
CA GLN A 26 -15.62 38.11 -52.66
C GLN A 26 -14.65 36.96 -52.40
N GLY A 27 -13.71 37.11 -51.47
CA GLY A 27 -12.79 36.03 -51.08
C GLY A 27 -13.52 34.80 -50.53
N TRP A 28 -14.63 35.00 -49.82
CA TRP A 28 -15.52 33.91 -49.41
C TRP A 28 -16.25 33.24 -50.58
N GLN A 29 -16.64 34.02 -51.60
CA GLN A 29 -17.26 33.45 -52.80
C GLN A 29 -16.27 32.67 -53.65
N GLU A 30 -15.04 33.15 -53.80
CA GLU A 30 -13.96 32.45 -54.50
C GLU A 30 -13.57 31.16 -53.76
N LEU A 31 -13.34 31.22 -52.45
CA LEU A 31 -13.06 30.04 -51.65
C LEU A 31 -14.18 29.00 -51.75
N LYS A 32 -15.45 29.45 -51.74
CA LYS A 32 -16.60 28.57 -51.95
C LYS A 32 -16.60 28.00 -53.37
N HIS A 33 -16.31 28.81 -54.39
CA HIS A 33 -16.25 28.37 -55.78
C HIS A 33 -15.18 27.29 -55.98
N ASP A 34 -14.02 27.43 -55.33
CA ASP A 34 -12.88 26.53 -55.47
C ASP A 34 -13.01 25.25 -54.63
N LEU A 35 -13.59 25.35 -53.42
CA LEU A 35 -13.86 24.18 -52.58
C LEU A 35 -15.02 23.33 -53.08
N THR A 36 -16.05 23.93 -53.68
CA THR A 36 -17.24 23.21 -54.16
C THR A 36 -16.89 22.01 -55.06
N PRO A 37 -16.06 22.14 -56.11
CA PRO A 37 -15.69 21.01 -56.96
C PRO A 37 -14.85 19.97 -56.22
N ILE A 38 -13.89 20.38 -55.37
CA ILE A 38 -13.04 19.45 -54.59
C ILE A 38 -13.89 18.61 -53.63
N VAL A 39 -14.82 19.25 -52.93
CA VAL A 39 -15.76 18.56 -52.02
C VAL A 39 -16.67 17.62 -52.82
N HIS A 40 -17.16 18.05 -53.98
CA HIS A 40 -18.01 17.24 -54.84
C HIS A 40 -17.26 15.99 -55.35
N ASP A 41 -16.04 16.15 -55.83
CA ASP A 41 -15.22 15.06 -56.38
C ASP A 41 -14.78 14.07 -55.29
N ALA A 42 -14.39 14.58 -54.12
CA ALA A 42 -14.10 13.74 -52.95
C ALA A 42 -15.34 12.93 -52.53
N PHE A 43 -16.50 13.57 -52.47
CA PHE A 43 -17.76 12.90 -52.10
C PHE A 43 -18.17 11.83 -53.13
N LYS A 44 -18.01 12.12 -54.42
CA LYS A 44 -18.30 11.18 -55.51
C LYS A 44 -17.34 9.99 -55.51
N THR A 45 -16.06 10.23 -55.19
CA THR A 45 -15.04 9.17 -55.07
C THR A 45 -15.32 8.29 -53.86
N LEU A 46 -15.66 8.88 -52.71
CA LEU A 46 -16.10 8.13 -51.53
C LEU A 46 -17.34 7.28 -51.84
N MET A 47 -18.37 7.84 -52.48
CA MET A 47 -19.56 7.06 -52.88
C MET A 47 -19.23 5.89 -53.82
N LYS A 48 -18.22 6.05 -54.68
CA LYS A 48 -17.79 4.99 -55.60
C LYS A 48 -17.05 3.87 -54.87
N GLU A 49 -16.11 4.21 -53.98
CA GLU A 49 -15.35 3.24 -53.17
C GLU A 49 -16.22 2.56 -52.10
N PHE A 50 -17.18 3.29 -51.50
CA PHE A 50 -18.16 2.70 -50.59
C PHE A 50 -19.27 1.93 -51.30
N GLY A 51 -19.49 2.17 -52.60
CA GLY A 51 -20.44 1.44 -53.44
C GLY A 51 -20.05 -0.04 -53.66
N ASP A 52 -18.78 -0.38 -53.48
CA ASP A 52 -18.29 -1.78 -53.46
C ASP A 52 -18.56 -2.49 -52.12
N VAL A 53 -19.08 -1.80 -51.10
CA VAL A 53 -19.52 -2.38 -49.82
C VAL A 53 -20.98 -2.82 -49.96
N GLU A 54 -21.17 -3.97 -50.60
CA GLU A 54 -22.38 -4.40 -51.31
C GLU A 54 -23.76 -4.35 -50.60
N GLN A 55 -23.93 -4.19 -49.27
CA GLN A 55 -25.28 -4.35 -48.66
C GLN A 55 -25.68 -3.50 -47.45
N GLY A 56 -24.96 -2.44 -47.05
CA GLY A 56 -25.31 -1.77 -45.78
C GLY A 56 -25.03 -0.28 -45.66
N PHE A 57 -24.65 0.40 -46.73
CA PHE A 57 -24.16 1.77 -46.63
C PHE A 57 -25.07 2.75 -47.38
N GLN A 58 -25.84 3.55 -46.64
CA GLN A 58 -26.64 4.63 -47.18
C GLN A 58 -25.97 5.98 -46.96
N LEU A 59 -26.23 6.95 -47.84
CA LEU A 59 -25.75 8.33 -47.71
C LEU A 59 -26.20 8.96 -46.38
N GLU A 60 -27.40 8.59 -45.95
CA GLU A 60 -28.00 8.97 -44.68
C GLU A 60 -27.17 8.50 -43.47
N ASP A 61 -26.47 7.35 -43.57
CA ASP A 61 -25.62 6.82 -42.51
C ASP A 61 -24.37 7.68 -42.32
N VAL A 62 -23.81 8.22 -43.40
CA VAL A 62 -22.67 9.17 -43.33
C VAL A 62 -23.09 10.44 -42.62
N PHE A 63 -24.25 11.00 -42.97
CA PHE A 63 -24.77 12.18 -42.28
C PHE A 63 -25.16 11.89 -40.82
N ALA A 64 -25.65 10.68 -40.52
CA ALA A 64 -25.95 10.24 -39.16
C ALA A 64 -24.67 10.09 -38.33
N LEU A 65 -23.60 9.52 -38.90
CA LEU A 65 -22.28 9.43 -38.28
C LEU A 65 -21.66 10.81 -38.08
N LEU A 66 -21.75 11.72 -39.06
CA LEU A 66 -21.26 13.09 -38.93
C LEU A 66 -22.00 13.84 -37.82
N LYS A 67 -23.33 13.71 -37.73
CA LYS A 67 -24.13 14.27 -36.63
C LYS A 67 -23.77 13.65 -35.28
N ARG A 68 -23.56 12.33 -35.22
CA ARG A 68 -23.10 11.63 -34.00
C ARG A 68 -21.72 12.12 -33.59
N PHE A 69 -20.79 12.26 -34.53
CA PHE A 69 -19.46 12.79 -34.29
C PHE A 69 -19.53 14.22 -33.74
N MET A 70 -20.25 15.13 -34.40
CA MET A 70 -20.45 16.51 -33.91
C MET A 70 -21.08 16.56 -32.51
N ARG A 71 -22.05 15.69 -32.24
CA ARG A 71 -22.67 15.57 -30.91
C ARG A 71 -21.72 14.96 -29.87
N SER A 72 -20.81 14.10 -30.31
CA SER A 72 -19.77 13.45 -29.49
C SER A 72 -18.49 14.26 -29.35
N ILE A 73 -18.34 15.41 -30.02
CA ILE A 73 -17.19 16.33 -29.83
C ILE A 73 -17.01 16.64 -28.34
N LYS A 74 -18.09 16.88 -27.59
CA LYS A 74 -18.03 17.10 -26.14
C LYS A 74 -17.40 15.93 -25.38
N ASN A 75 -17.69 14.70 -25.78
CA ASN A 75 -17.12 13.50 -25.16
C ASN A 75 -15.64 13.34 -25.53
N ILE A 76 -15.27 13.67 -26.78
CA ILE A 76 -13.88 13.64 -27.23
C ILE A 76 -13.06 14.69 -26.49
N THR A 77 -13.57 15.92 -26.39
CA THR A 77 -12.97 17.00 -25.59
C THR A 77 -12.79 16.58 -24.14
N TYR A 78 -13.83 15.99 -23.53
CA TYR A 78 -13.73 15.47 -22.18
C TYR A 78 -12.63 14.40 -22.03
N VAL A 79 -12.52 13.45 -22.97
CA VAL A 79 -11.45 12.44 -22.94
C VAL A 79 -10.08 13.08 -23.06
N LEU A 80 -9.91 14.07 -23.94
CA LEU A 80 -8.66 14.81 -24.08
C LEU A 80 -8.29 15.57 -22.80
N GLU A 81 -9.25 16.23 -22.16
CA GLU A 81 -9.06 16.88 -20.85
C GLU A 81 -8.68 15.86 -19.76
N GLN A 82 -9.29 14.66 -19.77
CA GLN A 82 -8.89 13.61 -18.83
C GLN A 82 -7.49 13.05 -19.12
N MET A 83 -7.08 12.97 -20.38
CA MET A 83 -5.71 12.58 -20.72
C MET A 83 -4.70 13.61 -20.23
N GLU A 84 -5.02 14.90 -20.32
CA GLU A 84 -4.19 15.97 -19.74
C GLU A 84 -4.04 15.80 -18.23
N ASN A 85 -5.15 15.55 -17.51
CA ASN A 85 -5.11 15.27 -16.07
C ASN A 85 -4.28 14.03 -15.72
N ILE A 86 -4.33 12.98 -16.54
CA ILE A 86 -3.53 11.75 -16.33
C ILE A 86 -2.05 12.04 -16.57
N ILE A 87 -1.71 12.84 -17.58
CA ILE A 87 -0.34 13.24 -17.87
C ILE A 87 0.20 14.10 -16.72
N ASP A 88 -0.59 15.03 -16.18
CA ASP A 88 -0.21 15.83 -15.02
C ASP A 88 0.00 14.99 -13.77
N LEU A 89 -0.89 14.02 -13.54
CA LEU A 89 -0.73 13.03 -12.47
C LEU A 89 0.56 12.20 -12.66
N TRP A 90 0.83 11.76 -13.90
CA TRP A 90 2.04 11.02 -14.22
C TRP A 90 3.30 11.85 -13.97
N ASN A 91 3.34 13.09 -14.46
CA ASN A 91 4.45 14.02 -14.22
C ASN A 91 4.68 14.29 -12.72
N THR A 92 3.61 14.21 -11.91
CA THR A 92 3.70 14.36 -10.45
C THR A 92 4.24 13.09 -9.78
N ILE A 93 3.81 11.91 -10.23
CA ILE A 93 4.13 10.62 -9.63
C ILE A 93 5.48 10.08 -10.11
N GLU A 94 5.85 10.31 -11.36
CA GLU A 94 7.08 9.78 -11.98
C GLU A 94 8.34 10.10 -11.16
N PRO A 95 8.59 11.34 -10.71
CA PRO A 95 9.76 11.64 -9.87
C PRO A 95 9.72 10.90 -8.52
N LEU A 96 8.53 10.72 -7.95
CA LEU A 96 8.34 9.98 -6.70
C LEU A 96 8.66 8.50 -6.90
N LEU A 97 8.19 7.89 -7.99
CA LEU A 97 8.48 6.49 -8.33
C LEU A 97 9.97 6.27 -8.59
N HIS A 98 10.64 7.17 -9.29
CA HIS A 98 12.08 7.08 -9.52
C HIS A 98 12.90 7.03 -8.22
N SER A 99 12.41 7.63 -7.14
CA SER A 99 13.05 7.57 -5.80
C SER A 99 12.53 6.42 -4.95
N ALA A 100 11.22 6.15 -4.98
CA ALA A 100 10.57 5.18 -4.11
C ALA A 100 10.78 3.74 -4.56
N VAL A 101 10.78 3.47 -5.86
CA VAL A 101 10.95 2.10 -6.40
C VAL A 101 12.33 1.54 -6.04
N PRO A 102 13.46 2.24 -6.28
CA PRO A 102 14.77 1.73 -5.88
C PRO A 102 14.89 1.50 -4.37
N LYS A 103 14.39 2.43 -3.55
CA LYS A 103 14.38 2.27 -2.08
C LYS A 103 13.51 1.10 -1.62
N GLY A 104 12.38 0.89 -2.29
CA GLY A 104 11.52 -0.26 -2.05
C GLY A 104 12.23 -1.56 -2.39
N ILE A 105 12.93 -1.62 -3.52
CA ILE A 105 13.74 -2.78 -3.92
C ILE A 105 14.86 -3.03 -2.91
N GLU A 106 15.61 -2.01 -2.51
CA GLU A 106 16.68 -2.12 -1.51
C GLU A 106 16.14 -2.62 -0.16
N PHE A 107 15.01 -2.08 0.29
CA PHE A 107 14.36 -2.53 1.52
C PHE A 107 13.92 -4.00 1.44
N LEU A 108 13.32 -4.42 0.31
CA LEU A 108 12.92 -5.81 0.11
C LEU A 108 14.14 -6.75 0.01
N ASP A 109 15.22 -6.31 -0.65
CA ASP A 109 16.47 -7.07 -0.74
C ASP A 109 17.11 -7.23 0.64
N GLU A 110 17.17 -6.16 1.45
CA GLU A 110 17.62 -6.26 2.84
C GLU A 110 16.79 -7.25 3.65
N MET A 111 15.46 -7.22 3.50
CA MET A 111 14.57 -8.19 4.16
C MET A 111 14.87 -9.63 3.70
N GLU A 112 15.15 -9.84 2.43
CA GLU A 112 15.52 -11.15 1.88
C GLU A 112 16.88 -11.64 2.40
N GLN A 113 17.89 -10.77 2.41
CA GLN A 113 19.22 -11.05 2.94
C GLN A 113 19.17 -11.39 4.43
N LYS A 114 18.42 -10.59 5.22
CA LYS A 114 18.14 -10.84 6.64
C LYS A 114 17.26 -12.09 6.86
N GLY A 115 16.73 -12.70 5.80
CA GLY A 115 15.94 -13.92 5.84
C GLY A 115 14.52 -13.74 6.35
N VAL A 116 14.00 -12.50 6.37
CA VAL A 116 12.66 -12.16 6.86
C VAL A 116 11.58 -12.92 6.09
N PHE A 117 11.69 -13.01 4.76
CA PHE A 117 10.73 -13.78 3.95
C PHE A 117 10.76 -15.28 4.24
N ARG A 118 11.94 -15.86 4.48
CA ARG A 118 12.08 -17.27 4.87
C ARG A 118 11.42 -17.53 6.21
N MET A 119 11.65 -16.64 7.19
CA MET A 119 10.99 -16.72 8.50
C MET A 119 9.47 -16.59 8.38
N TYR A 120 8.98 -15.60 7.61
CA TYR A 120 7.55 -15.40 7.42
C TYR A 120 6.88 -16.61 6.76
N LYS A 121 7.49 -17.19 5.72
CA LYS A 121 7.01 -18.40 5.08
C LYS A 121 6.94 -19.57 6.07
N ALA A 122 8.00 -19.78 6.86
CA ALA A 122 8.01 -20.81 7.90
C ALA A 122 6.89 -20.60 8.93
N MET A 123 6.63 -19.35 9.35
CA MET A 123 5.54 -19.03 10.26
C MET A 123 4.16 -19.35 9.68
N VAL A 124 3.93 -19.05 8.40
CA VAL A 124 2.69 -19.40 7.70
C VAL A 124 2.53 -20.92 7.60
N GLU A 125 3.61 -21.65 7.30
CA GLU A 125 3.59 -23.12 7.26
C GLU A 125 3.30 -23.72 8.63
N VAL A 126 3.89 -23.18 9.71
CA VAL A 126 3.59 -23.60 11.09
C VAL A 126 2.11 -23.38 11.39
N ARG A 127 1.55 -22.21 11.06
CA ARG A 127 0.10 -21.96 11.23
C ARG A 127 -0.74 -22.98 10.46
N GLY A 128 -0.35 -23.31 9.23
CA GLY A 128 -1.04 -24.33 8.44
C GLY A 128 -0.89 -25.76 9.00
N LYS A 129 0.19 -26.08 9.72
CA LYS A 129 0.35 -27.36 10.44
C LYS A 129 -0.53 -27.39 11.69
N VAL A 130 -0.53 -26.30 12.47
CA VAL A 130 -1.35 -26.16 13.68
C VAL A 130 -2.83 -26.27 13.33
N ALA A 131 -3.31 -25.53 12.31
CA ALA A 131 -4.71 -25.56 11.88
C ALA A 131 -5.18 -26.92 11.33
N ARG A 132 -4.25 -27.81 10.92
CA ARG A 132 -4.57 -29.18 10.50
C ARG A 132 -4.55 -30.19 11.64
N ALA A 133 -3.78 -29.92 12.69
CA ALA A 133 -3.58 -30.84 13.80
C ALA A 133 -4.51 -30.55 14.99
N TYR A 134 -5.00 -29.32 15.11
CA TYR A 134 -5.75 -28.83 16.27
C TYR A 134 -7.03 -28.14 15.82
N THR A 135 -8.10 -28.25 16.62
CA THR A 135 -9.34 -27.52 16.35
C THR A 135 -9.21 -26.05 16.77
N PRO A 136 -10.14 -25.16 16.35
CA PRO A 136 -10.15 -23.78 16.81
C PRO A 136 -10.16 -23.64 18.34
N GLU A 137 -10.88 -24.52 19.04
CA GLU A 137 -10.95 -24.56 20.50
C GLU A 137 -9.60 -24.94 21.13
N ASP A 138 -8.89 -25.90 20.56
CA ASP A 138 -7.55 -26.28 21.01
C ASP A 138 -6.56 -25.10 20.88
N ILE A 139 -6.66 -24.32 19.79
CA ILE A 139 -5.83 -23.15 19.55
C ILE A 139 -6.13 -22.03 20.57
N GLU A 140 -7.40 -21.86 20.95
CA GLU A 140 -7.80 -20.89 21.97
C GLU A 140 -7.21 -21.26 23.35
N ILE A 141 -7.34 -22.53 23.75
CA ILE A 141 -6.74 -23.04 25.00
C ILE A 141 -5.21 -22.91 24.99
N MET A 142 -4.57 -23.21 23.86
CA MET A 142 -3.13 -23.00 23.69
C MET A 142 -2.74 -21.51 23.82
N GLY A 143 -3.56 -20.60 23.29
CA GLY A 143 -3.38 -19.16 23.41
C GLY A 143 -3.40 -18.71 24.87
N ASP A 144 -4.40 -19.15 25.64
CA ASP A 144 -4.51 -18.86 27.07
C ASP A 144 -3.34 -19.44 27.87
N GLY A 145 -2.91 -20.65 27.52
CA GLY A 145 -1.72 -21.28 28.08
C GLY A 145 -0.44 -20.48 27.80
N PHE A 146 -0.30 -19.94 26.58
CA PHE A 146 0.83 -19.11 26.19
C PHE A 146 0.85 -17.78 26.96
N VAL A 147 -0.29 -17.10 27.09
CA VAL A 147 -0.43 -15.88 27.91
C VAL A 147 -0.08 -16.17 29.37
N SER A 148 -0.55 -17.30 29.89
CA SER A 148 -0.25 -17.75 31.26
C SER A 148 1.26 -17.97 31.45
N MET A 149 1.93 -18.63 30.51
CA MET A 149 3.38 -18.82 30.51
C MET A 149 4.14 -17.48 30.46
N LEU A 150 3.72 -16.53 29.63
CA LEU A 150 4.31 -15.19 29.60
C LEU A 150 4.14 -14.46 30.95
N SER A 151 3.00 -14.63 31.61
CA SER A 151 2.76 -14.08 32.94
C SER A 151 3.71 -14.69 33.99
N LEU A 152 4.02 -15.99 33.89
CA LEU A 152 4.99 -16.67 34.74
C LEU A 152 6.40 -16.16 34.48
N ILE A 153 6.81 -16.01 33.22
CA ILE A 153 8.10 -15.42 32.86
C ILE A 153 8.24 -14.02 33.43
N LYS A 154 7.17 -13.20 33.37
CA LYS A 154 7.14 -11.87 33.97
C LYS A 154 7.29 -11.93 35.50
N LYS A 155 6.63 -12.86 36.18
CA LYS A 155 6.75 -13.06 37.64
C LYS A 155 8.15 -13.53 38.05
N LEU A 156 8.76 -14.43 37.27
CA LEU A 156 10.13 -14.90 37.47
C LEU A 156 11.17 -13.82 37.12
N SER A 157 10.79 -12.82 36.33
CA SER A 157 11.59 -11.64 36.01
C SER A 157 11.52 -10.53 37.08
N THR A 158 10.87 -10.77 38.22
CA THR A 158 10.87 -9.80 39.33
C THR A 158 12.26 -9.75 40.01
N PRO A 159 12.67 -8.61 40.58
CA PRO A 159 13.96 -8.50 41.28
C PRO A 159 14.17 -9.58 42.34
N GLN A 160 13.13 -9.90 43.10
CA GLN A 160 13.16 -10.93 44.15
C GLN A 160 13.37 -12.34 43.58
N ALA A 161 12.70 -12.68 42.47
CA ALA A 161 12.88 -13.96 41.81
C ALA A 161 14.26 -14.10 41.16
N ARG A 162 14.80 -13.02 40.58
CA ARG A 162 16.16 -12.99 40.04
C ARG A 162 17.21 -13.19 41.14
N GLU A 163 17.10 -12.46 42.24
CA GLU A 163 18.01 -12.60 43.39
C GLU A 163 17.96 -14.02 43.98
N MET A 164 16.77 -14.62 44.06
CA MET A 164 16.63 -16.01 44.50
C MET A 164 17.27 -17.00 43.51
N LEU A 165 17.04 -16.82 42.21
CA LEU A 165 17.62 -17.67 41.16
C LEU A 165 19.15 -17.55 41.11
N GLU A 166 19.69 -16.35 41.26
CA GLU A 166 21.14 -16.08 41.34
C GLU A 166 21.75 -16.77 42.55
N LYS A 167 21.19 -16.59 43.75
CA LYS A 167 21.65 -17.29 44.96
C LYS A 167 21.57 -18.81 44.86
N LEU A 168 20.53 -19.35 44.21
CA LEU A 168 20.41 -20.78 43.98
C LEU A 168 21.44 -21.28 42.96
N ALA A 169 21.71 -20.52 41.90
CA ALA A 169 22.74 -20.85 40.92
C ALA A 169 24.15 -20.82 41.53
N ASP A 170 24.45 -19.80 42.32
CA ASP A 170 25.73 -19.69 43.05
C ASP A 170 25.91 -20.84 44.04
N MET A 171 24.86 -21.17 44.81
CA MET A 171 24.87 -22.33 45.71
C MET A 171 25.15 -23.64 44.96
N MET A 172 24.53 -23.84 43.79
CA MET A 172 24.76 -25.05 42.98
C MET A 172 26.15 -25.06 42.34
N GLY A 173 26.75 -23.89 42.08
CA GLY A 173 28.13 -23.75 41.59
C GLY A 173 29.18 -23.99 42.67
N ASP A 174 28.91 -23.57 43.91
CA ASP A 174 29.82 -23.71 45.06
C ASP A 174 29.76 -25.10 45.73
N VAL A 175 28.69 -25.85 45.52
CA VAL A 175 28.57 -27.23 46.01
C VAL A 175 29.32 -28.18 45.07
N ASP A 176 30.55 -28.52 45.44
CA ASP A 176 31.31 -29.57 44.76
C ASP A 176 30.76 -30.95 45.13
N LEU A 177 29.83 -31.42 44.30
CA LEU A 177 29.18 -32.72 44.44
C LEU A 177 30.16 -33.91 44.36
N ASN A 178 31.40 -33.69 43.88
CA ASN A 178 32.42 -34.74 43.80
C ASN A 178 33.22 -34.91 45.10
N THR A 179 33.16 -33.94 46.02
CA THR A 179 33.85 -33.99 47.32
C THR A 179 32.92 -34.20 48.51
N CYS A 180 31.62 -34.41 48.27
CA CYS A 180 30.64 -34.78 49.29
C CYS A 180 31.01 -36.12 49.96
N LYS A 181 31.63 -36.05 51.14
CA LYS A 181 31.92 -37.23 51.97
C LYS A 181 30.62 -37.81 52.52
N GLU A 182 30.50 -39.13 52.49
CA GLU A 182 29.40 -39.85 53.13
C GLU A 182 29.31 -39.48 54.61
N CYS A 183 28.16 -38.95 55.05
CA CYS A 183 27.91 -38.65 56.45
C CYS A 183 27.27 -39.86 57.14
N GLY A 184 27.95 -40.43 58.14
CA GLY A 184 27.36 -41.45 59.01
C GLY A 184 26.24 -40.90 59.90
N PRO A 185 25.45 -41.76 60.58
CA PRO A 185 24.28 -41.34 61.38
C PRO A 185 24.60 -40.27 62.46
N LEU A 186 25.76 -40.37 63.12
CA LEU A 186 26.25 -39.36 64.06
C LEU A 186 26.69 -38.06 63.37
N GLY A 187 27.28 -38.16 62.19
CA GLY A 187 27.68 -37.02 61.37
C GLY A 187 26.48 -36.23 60.85
N LEU A 188 25.36 -36.90 60.53
CA LEU A 188 24.11 -36.25 60.16
C LEU A 188 23.52 -35.45 61.32
N VAL A 189 23.47 -36.03 62.52
CA VAL A 189 22.96 -35.33 63.72
C VAL A 189 23.86 -34.16 64.11
N ALA A 190 25.19 -34.34 64.04
CA ALA A 190 26.15 -33.26 64.27
C ALA A 190 26.05 -32.17 63.19
N GLY A 191 25.90 -32.54 61.92
CA GLY A 191 25.74 -31.63 60.79
C GLY A 191 24.48 -30.77 60.89
N MET A 192 23.36 -31.37 61.31
CA MET A 192 22.10 -30.67 61.59
C MET A 192 22.18 -29.71 62.79
N SER A 193 23.18 -29.89 63.67
CA SER A 193 23.39 -29.01 64.83
C SER A 193 24.12 -27.70 64.49
N SER A 194 24.71 -27.60 63.28
CA SER A 194 25.38 -26.38 62.80
C SER A 194 24.40 -25.21 62.65
N LYS A 195 24.90 -23.97 62.78
CA LYS A 195 24.06 -22.77 62.67
C LYS A 195 23.48 -22.63 61.27
N GLU A 196 24.22 -23.06 60.25
CA GLU A 196 23.88 -23.03 58.83
C GLU A 196 22.76 -24.03 58.53
N ALA A 197 22.89 -25.28 58.98
CA ALA A 197 21.84 -26.29 58.81
C ALA A 197 20.55 -25.91 59.54
N ARG A 198 20.63 -25.36 60.75
CA ARG A 198 19.46 -24.87 61.48
C ARG A 198 18.75 -23.71 60.77
N LYS A 199 19.52 -22.78 60.17
CA LYS A 199 18.95 -21.70 59.35
C LYS A 199 18.26 -22.26 58.09
N GLY A 200 18.89 -23.20 57.39
CA GLY A 200 18.30 -23.85 56.21
C GLY A 200 17.01 -24.61 56.54
N LEU A 201 17.00 -25.37 57.64
CA LEU A 201 15.81 -26.06 58.14
C LEU A 201 14.71 -25.06 58.56
N GLY A 202 15.08 -23.93 59.15
CA GLY A 202 14.15 -22.84 59.48
C GLY A 202 13.51 -22.23 58.23
N VAL A 203 14.29 -22.00 57.18
CA VAL A 203 13.80 -21.53 55.88
C VAL A 203 12.83 -22.56 55.26
N MET A 204 13.20 -23.85 55.25
CA MET A 204 12.32 -24.93 54.79
C MET A 204 11.01 -25.01 55.59
N LEU A 205 11.06 -24.79 56.91
CA LEU A 205 9.88 -24.76 57.77
C LEU A 205 8.95 -23.59 57.41
N GLU A 206 9.50 -22.40 57.14
CA GLU A 206 8.72 -21.24 56.71
C GLU A 206 8.14 -21.40 55.30
N PHE A 207 8.87 -22.02 54.37
CA PHE A 207 8.31 -22.43 53.08
C PHE A 207 7.17 -23.43 53.26
N THR A 208 7.33 -24.44 54.12
CA THR A 208 6.30 -25.44 54.41
C THR A 208 5.05 -24.82 55.04
N LYS A 209 5.22 -23.89 56.00
CA LYS A 209 4.12 -23.11 56.57
C LYS A 209 3.41 -22.25 55.51
N SER A 210 4.17 -21.64 54.60
CA SER A 210 3.63 -20.80 53.54
C SER A 210 2.86 -21.62 52.50
N LEU A 211 3.33 -22.83 52.17
CA LEU A 211 2.60 -23.79 51.34
C LEU A 211 1.29 -24.23 52.00
N GLY A 212 1.30 -24.44 53.33
CA GLY A 212 0.09 -24.73 54.09
C GLY A 212 -0.98 -23.64 54.02
N LYS A 213 -0.56 -22.37 53.89
CA LYS A 213 -1.46 -21.20 53.76
C LYS A 213 -2.04 -21.02 52.36
N LEU A 214 -1.54 -21.73 51.35
CA LEU A 214 -2.10 -21.70 49.98
C LEU A 214 -3.29 -22.65 49.81
N LYS A 215 -3.61 -23.47 50.81
CA LYS A 215 -4.71 -24.45 50.80
C LYS A 215 -6.03 -23.87 51.32
N ASP A 216 -6.01 -22.65 51.85
CA ASP A 216 -7.18 -21.81 52.16
C ASP A 216 -7.28 -20.67 51.14
#